data_AF-M1DPU5-F1
#
_entry.id   AF-M1DPU5-F1
#
_cell.length_a   1.000
_cell.length_b   1.000
_cell.length_c   1.000
_cell.angle_alpha   90.00
_cell.angle_beta   90.00
_cell.angle_gamma   90.00
#
_symmetry.space_group_name_H-M   'P 1'
#
loop_
_entity.id
_entity.type
_entity.pdbx_description
1 polymer ?
#
loop_
_entity_poly.entity_id
_entity_poly.type
_entity_poly.pdbx_seq_one_letter_code
_entity_poly.pdbx_strand_id
1 'polypeptide(L)'
;MRGLFFPDAIPPWNWQFLKIIQLGFVPLDDLSFSSLLSGCPVLESMKFYSVNGLNSLLIGSKKLKSLILKDPQNDTGNLEINAPYLEYLNIAGNLRDLQCRLLDVSALATVKLTFT
;
A
#
# COMPACT_ATOMS: atom_id res chain seq x y z
N MET A 1 -2.03 -23.25 25.91
CA MET A 1 -3.18 -22.69 25.16
C MET A 1 -2.70 -22.45 23.74
N ARG A 2 -3.18 -23.26 22.79
CA ARG A 2 -2.86 -23.09 21.37
C ARG A 2 -3.67 -21.89 20.89
N GLY A 3 -2.98 -20.81 20.51
CA GLY A 3 -3.62 -19.63 19.93
C GLY A 3 -4.45 -20.05 18.73
N LEU A 4 -5.68 -19.56 18.69
CA LEU A 4 -6.62 -19.79 17.61
C LEU A 4 -5.99 -19.25 16.31
N PHE A 5 -5.56 -20.15 15.43
CA PHE A 5 -5.49 -19.85 14.01
C PHE A 5 -6.94 -19.68 13.55
N PHE A 6 -7.31 -18.46 13.20
CA PHE A 6 -8.50 -18.21 12.39
C PHE A 6 -8.04 -18.18 10.93
N PRO A 7 -8.28 -19.23 10.12
CA PRO A 7 -8.25 -19.11 8.68
C PRO A 7 -9.65 -18.74 8.19
N ASP A 8 -10.21 -17.62 8.65
CA ASP A 8 -11.54 -17.20 8.26
C ASP A 8 -11.45 -15.85 7.55
N ALA A 9 -11.38 -15.97 6.23
CA ALA A 9 -11.59 -14.96 5.20
C ALA A 9 -11.58 -13.52 5.71
N ILE A 10 -10.49 -12.79 5.43
CA ILE A 10 -10.54 -11.33 5.36
C ILE A 10 -11.78 -11.00 4.53
N PRO A 11 -12.83 -10.38 5.10
CA PRO A 11 -14.03 -10.11 4.34
C PRO A 11 -13.58 -9.34 3.10
N PRO A 12 -13.92 -9.80 1.88
CA PRO A 12 -13.44 -9.16 0.68
C PRO A 12 -13.86 -7.70 0.79
N TRP A 13 -12.89 -6.81 0.78
CA TRP A 13 -13.15 -5.39 0.66
C TRP A 13 -14.14 -5.26 -0.52
N ASN A 14 -15.30 -4.66 -0.31
CA ASN A 14 -16.36 -4.64 -1.33
C ASN A 14 -16.95 -3.24 -1.42
N TRP A 15 -16.08 -2.29 -1.72
CA TRP A 15 -16.42 -0.88 -1.80
C TRP A 15 -16.37 -0.41 -3.24
N GLN A 16 -17.40 -0.79 -3.99
CA GLN A 16 -17.53 -0.57 -5.44
C GLN A 16 -17.44 0.91 -5.88
N PHE A 17 -17.70 1.84 -4.96
CA PHE A 17 -17.71 3.29 -5.23
C PHE A 17 -16.63 4.06 -4.46
N LEU A 18 -15.75 3.38 -3.72
CA LEU A 18 -14.75 4.05 -2.90
C LEU A 18 -13.59 4.55 -3.77
N LYS A 19 -13.44 5.87 -3.81
CA LYS A 19 -12.38 6.56 -4.56
C LYS A 19 -11.14 6.86 -3.72
N ILE A 20 -11.32 7.06 -2.43
CA ILE A 20 -10.25 7.46 -1.53
C ILE A 20 -10.34 6.58 -0.29
N ILE A 21 -9.22 5.99 0.09
CA ILE A 21 -9.10 5.25 1.35
C ILE A 21 -7.90 5.76 2.14
N GLN A 22 -8.10 5.83 3.44
CA GLN A 22 -7.07 6.13 4.40
C GLN A 22 -7.11 5.09 5.52
N LEU A 23 -6.01 4.37 5.72
CA LEU A 23 -5.86 3.40 6.81
C LEU A 23 -4.65 3.77 7.66
N GLY A 24 -4.76 3.57 8.98
CA GLY A 24 -3.67 3.83 9.90
C GLY A 24 -3.61 2.80 11.02
N PHE A 25 -2.41 2.40 11.40
CA PHE A 25 -2.16 1.42 12.48
C PHE A 25 -2.86 0.07 12.25
N VAL A 26 -2.95 -0.37 10.99
CA VAL A 26 -3.56 -1.65 10.60
C VAL A 26 -2.45 -2.59 10.08
N PRO A 27 -2.42 -3.86 10.52
CA PRO A 27 -1.59 -4.87 9.87
C PRO A 27 -2.11 -5.10 8.45
N LEU A 28 -1.27 -4.85 7.46
CA LEU A 28 -1.62 -4.97 6.05
C LEU A 28 -0.48 -5.67 5.33
N ASP A 29 -0.67 -6.96 5.04
CA ASP A 29 0.26 -7.73 4.23
C ASP A 29 -0.06 -7.59 2.73
N ASP A 30 0.83 -8.11 1.89
CA ASP A 30 0.71 -8.03 0.44
C ASP A 30 -0.58 -8.71 -0.08
N LEU A 31 -1.03 -9.79 0.58
CA LEU A 31 -2.27 -10.50 0.24
C LEU A 31 -3.51 -9.65 0.53
N SER A 32 -3.56 -9.05 1.71
CA SER A 32 -4.66 -8.16 2.14
C SER A 32 -4.72 -6.89 1.29
N PHE A 33 -3.56 -6.35 0.90
CA PHE A 33 -3.45 -5.22 -0.01
C PHE A 33 -3.99 -5.55 -1.40
N SER A 34 -3.64 -6.72 -1.95
CA SER A 34 -4.17 -7.19 -3.24
C SER A 34 -5.70 -7.37 -3.19
N SER A 35 -6.20 -7.96 -2.09
CA SER A 35 -7.64 -8.07 -1.84
C SER A 35 -8.31 -6.68 -1.81
N LEU A 36 -7.70 -5.70 -1.13
CA LEU A 36 -8.21 -4.32 -1.04
C LEU A 36 -8.34 -3.65 -2.41
N LEU A 37 -7.34 -3.84 -3.27
CA LEU A 37 -7.37 -3.33 -4.65
C LEU A 37 -8.50 -3.98 -5.47
N SER A 38 -8.67 -5.30 -5.36
CA SER A 38 -9.75 -6.02 -6.06
C SER A 38 -11.14 -5.58 -5.58
N GLY A 39 -11.24 -5.18 -4.32
CA GLY A 39 -12.45 -4.72 -3.67
C GLY A 39 -12.90 -3.29 -3.94
N CYS A 40 -11.98 -2.47 -4.45
CA CYS A 40 -12.18 -1.03 -4.67
C CYS A 40 -11.84 -0.68 -6.13
N PRO A 41 -12.65 -1.10 -7.12
CA PRO A 41 -12.31 -0.98 -8.54
C PRO A 41 -12.18 0.47 -9.05
N VAL A 42 -12.81 1.43 -8.35
CA VAL A 42 -12.78 2.86 -8.69
C VAL A 42 -11.82 3.67 -7.81
N LEU A 43 -10.93 3.01 -7.07
CA LEU A 43 -10.02 3.67 -6.16
C LEU A 43 -9.02 4.55 -6.92
N GLU A 44 -9.00 5.84 -6.57
CA GLU A 44 -8.18 6.88 -7.20
C GLU A 44 -7.00 7.29 -6.30
N SER A 45 -7.15 7.24 -4.98
CA SER A 45 -6.12 7.63 -4.01
C SER A 45 -6.08 6.73 -2.77
N MET A 46 -4.86 6.36 -2.36
CA MET A 46 -4.59 5.60 -1.14
C MET A 46 -3.64 6.34 -0.21
N LYS A 47 -3.93 6.31 1.09
CA LYS A 47 -3.08 6.85 2.14
C LYS A 47 -2.93 5.85 3.28
N PHE A 48 -1.71 5.45 3.58
CA PHE A 48 -1.39 4.55 4.68
C PHE A 48 -0.50 5.23 5.71
N TYR A 49 -0.79 4.96 6.98
CA TYR A 49 -0.09 5.54 8.13
C TYR A 49 0.32 4.41 9.06
N SER A 50 1.63 4.24 9.31
CA SER A 50 2.16 3.23 10.23
C SER A 50 1.59 1.83 9.92
N VAL A 51 1.53 1.47 8.64
CA VAL A 51 1.13 0.12 8.20
C VAL A 51 2.32 -0.82 8.32
N ASN A 52 2.06 -2.03 8.79
CA ASN A 52 3.08 -3.07 8.95
C ASN A 52 2.78 -4.27 8.05
N GLY A 53 3.81 -4.79 7.38
CA GLY A 53 3.75 -6.05 6.63
C GLY A 53 3.83 -5.93 5.11
N LEU A 54 3.87 -4.72 4.56
CA LEU A 54 3.98 -4.49 3.12
C LEU A 54 5.42 -4.64 2.65
N ASN A 55 5.67 -5.65 1.81
CA ASN A 55 6.96 -5.88 1.16
C ASN A 55 6.87 -5.60 -0.35
N SER A 56 5.73 -5.89 -0.98
CA SER A 56 5.52 -5.68 -2.42
C SER A 56 4.16 -5.08 -2.74
N LEU A 57 4.17 -3.92 -3.39
CA LEU A 57 2.98 -3.22 -3.86
C LEU A 57 2.81 -3.43 -5.36
N LEU A 58 1.90 -4.35 -5.71
CA LEU A 58 1.52 -4.63 -7.09
C LEU A 58 0.21 -3.90 -7.43
N ILE A 59 0.32 -2.77 -8.12
CA ILE A 59 -0.80 -1.89 -8.43
C ILE A 59 -1.03 -1.88 -9.94
N GLY A 60 -1.91 -2.77 -10.41
CA GLY A 60 -2.34 -2.83 -11.82
C GLY A 60 -3.50 -1.90 -12.18
N SER A 61 -4.13 -1.23 -11.20
CA SER A 61 -5.30 -0.39 -11.45
C SER A 61 -4.92 0.89 -12.19
N LYS A 62 -5.53 1.12 -13.35
CA LYS A 62 -5.38 2.37 -14.12
C LYS A 62 -6.02 3.58 -13.46
N LYS A 63 -6.92 3.37 -12.49
CA LYS A 63 -7.64 4.42 -11.78
C LYS A 63 -6.86 4.97 -10.60
N LEU A 64 -6.03 4.15 -9.97
CA LEU A 64 -5.26 4.59 -8.81
C LEU A 64 -4.09 5.48 -9.27
N LYS A 65 -4.19 6.77 -8.97
CA LYS A 65 -3.21 7.79 -9.39
C LYS A 65 -2.30 8.27 -8.27
N SER A 66 -2.74 8.13 -7.01
CA SER A 66 -2.01 8.66 -5.87
C SER A 66 -1.81 7.61 -4.78
N LEU A 67 -0.56 7.44 -4.34
CA LEU A 67 -0.19 6.61 -3.19
C LEU A 67 0.61 7.44 -2.18
N ILE A 68 0.19 7.41 -0.92
CA ILE A 68 0.90 8.04 0.20
C ILE A 68 1.17 6.97 1.26
N LEU A 69 2.44 6.82 1.61
CA LEU A 69 2.92 5.95 2.68
C LEU A 69 3.56 6.83 3.74
N LYS A 70 3.06 6.78 4.97
CA LYS A 70 3.67 7.43 6.13
C LYS A 70 4.12 6.38 7.12
N ASP A 71 5.37 6.45 7.53
CA ASP A 71 6.02 5.51 8.44
C ASP A 71 5.79 4.04 8.02
N PRO A 72 6.05 3.66 6.76
CA PRO A 72 5.90 2.26 6.35
C PRO A 72 6.91 1.40 7.12
N GLN A 73 6.41 0.33 7.73
CA GLN A 73 7.23 -0.64 8.45
C GLN A 73 7.03 -2.03 7.84
N ASN A 74 8.10 -2.81 7.79
CA ASN A 74 8.04 -4.23 7.50
C ASN A 74 9.27 -4.91 8.10
N ASP A 75 9.19 -6.22 8.27
CA ASP A 75 10.22 -7.01 8.93
C ASP A 75 11.53 -7.09 8.13
N THR A 76 11.48 -6.80 6.82
CA THR A 76 12.62 -6.98 5.91
C THR A 76 13.39 -5.69 5.64
N GLY A 77 12.84 -4.53 6.01
CA GLY A 77 13.30 -3.21 5.57
C GLY A 77 13.10 -2.95 4.07
N ASN A 78 12.57 -3.88 3.28
CA ASN A 78 12.50 -3.75 1.83
C ASN A 78 11.07 -3.47 1.37
N LEU A 79 10.89 -2.52 0.45
CA LEU A 79 9.59 -2.22 -0.16
C LEU A 79 9.73 -2.11 -1.67
N GLU A 80 9.08 -3.01 -2.39
CA GLU A 80 9.01 -2.98 -3.85
C GLU A 80 7.70 -2.35 -4.32
N ILE A 81 7.78 -1.46 -5.30
CA ILE A 81 6.60 -0.80 -5.87
C ILE A 81 6.58 -1.05 -7.38
N ASN A 82 5.55 -1.74 -7.84
CA ASN A 82 5.22 -1.94 -9.24
C ASN A 82 3.82 -1.35 -9.50
N ALA A 83 3.80 -0.17 -10.10
CA ALA A 83 2.60 0.64 -10.29
C ALA A 83 2.69 1.44 -11.61
N PRO A 84 2.54 0.79 -12.78
CA PRO A 84 2.78 1.40 -14.09
C PRO A 84 1.92 2.63 -14.40
N TYR A 85 0.77 2.79 -13.73
CA TYR A 85 -0.20 3.86 -13.97
C TYR A 85 -0.28 4.91 -12.85
N LEU A 86 0.55 4.77 -11.82
CA LEU A 86 0.60 5.67 -10.67
C LEU A 86 1.28 6.98 -11.08
N GLU A 87 0.67 8.12 -10.74
CA GLU A 87 1.16 9.45 -11.13
C GLU A 87 1.85 10.19 -9.97
N TYR A 88 1.42 9.89 -8.73
CA TYR A 88 1.93 10.54 -7.52
C TYR A 88 2.28 9.51 -6.44
N LEU A 89 3.52 9.57 -5.97
CA LEU A 89 4.03 8.80 -4.84
C LEU A 89 4.57 9.73 -3.76
N ASN A 90 4.14 9.54 -2.52
CA ASN A 90 4.74 10.20 -1.36
C ASN A 90 5.09 9.17 -0.29
N ILE A 91 6.36 9.11 0.10
CA ILE A 91 6.84 8.29 1.21
C ILE A 91 7.40 9.24 2.26
N ALA A 92 6.85 9.19 3.47
CA ALA A 92 7.21 10.09 4.55
C ALA A 92 7.40 9.36 5.88
N GLY A 93 8.09 10.00 6.83
CA GLY A 93 8.24 9.49 8.19
C GLY A 93 9.62 8.94 8.50
N ASN A 94 9.69 7.95 9.38
CA ASN A 94 10.92 7.22 9.69
C ASN A 94 11.25 6.23 8.56
N LEU A 95 12.25 6.57 7.74
CA LEU A 95 12.70 5.80 6.58
C LEU A 95 14.10 5.20 6.75
N ARG A 96 14.68 5.21 7.96
CA ARG A 96 16.12 4.89 8.18
C ARG A 96 16.52 3.50 7.68
N ASP A 97 15.64 2.52 7.85
CA ASP A 97 15.90 1.13 7.49
C ASP A 97 15.09 0.69 6.26
N LEU A 98 14.42 1.64 5.59
CA LEU A 98 13.58 1.35 4.44
C LEU A 98 14.37 1.47 3.13
N GLN A 99 14.66 0.33 2.51
CA GLN A 99 15.09 0.25 1.12
C GLN A 99 13.87 0.13 0.20
N CYS A 100 13.52 1.24 -0.46
CA CYS A 100 12.44 1.25 -1.44
C CYS A 100 12.98 1.04 -2.86
N ARG A 101 12.43 0.07 -3.59
CA ARG A 101 12.76 -0.23 -4.99
C ARG A 101 11.54 0.02 -5.88
N LEU A 102 11.66 0.98 -6.78
CA LEU A 102 10.66 1.23 -7.82
C LEU A 102 10.97 0.32 -9.01
N LEU A 103 10.02 -0.53 -9.38
CA LEU A 103 10.13 -1.47 -10.49
C LEU A 103 9.56 -0.82 -11.77
N ASP A 104 8.32 -1.12 -12.13
CA ASP A 104 7.61 -0.40 -13.19
C ASP A 104 6.76 0.71 -12.59
N VAL A 105 7.20 1.94 -12.81
CA VAL A 105 6.50 3.17 -12.39
C VAL A 105 6.45 4.17 -13.55
N SER A 106 6.20 3.66 -14.75
CA SER A 106 6.33 4.42 -16.00
C SER A 106 5.50 5.71 -16.07
N ALA A 107 4.35 5.77 -15.39
CA ALA A 107 3.50 6.97 -15.36
C ALA A 107 3.82 7.96 -14.22
N LEU A 108 4.85 7.68 -13.40
CA LEU A 108 5.10 8.43 -12.18
C LEU A 108 5.65 9.82 -12.51
N ALA A 109 4.82 10.84 -12.30
CA ALA A 109 5.14 12.23 -12.58
C ALA A 109 5.72 12.96 -11.37
N THR A 110 5.35 12.55 -10.16
CA THR A 110 5.82 13.21 -8.93
C THR A 110 6.15 12.19 -7.86
N VAL A 111 7.34 12.34 -7.29
CA VAL A 111 7.80 11.60 -6.12
C VAL A 111 8.18 12.58 -5.03
N LYS A 112 7.69 12.34 -3.81
CA LYS A 112 8.07 13.08 -2.61
C LYS A 112 8.58 12.13 -1.56
N LEU A 113 9.74 12.47 -1.00
CA LEU A 113 10.36 11.78 0.13
C LEU A 113 10.50 12.80 1.27
N THR A 114 9.88 12.53 2.42
CA THR A 114 9.92 13.43 3.58
C THR A 114 10.44 12.69 4.80
N PHE A 115 11.64 13.04 5.25
CA PHE A 115 12.27 12.44 6.42
C PHE A 115 11.89 13.22 7.68
N THR A 116 11.54 12.53 8.75
CA THR A 116 11.24 13.13 10.08
C THR A 116 12.10 12.53 11.17
#